data_AF-A0A6L8EKH6-F1
#
_entry.id   AF-A0A6L8EKH6-F1
#
_cell.length_a   1.000
_cell.length_b   1.000
_cell.length_c   1.000
_cell.angle_alpha   90.00
_cell.angle_beta   90.00
_cell.angle_gamma   90.00
#
_symmetry.space_group_name_H-M   'P 1'
#
loop_
_entity.id
_entity.type
_entity.pdbx_description
1 polymer ?
#
loop_
_entity_poly.entity_id
_entity_poly.type
_entity_poly.pdbx_seq_one_letter_code
_entity_poly.pdbx_strand_id
1 'polypeptide(L)'
;MIISHKHRFIFFAVPRTATHALRQALRPCLGDNDWEQQALFGKQSIPVPGIATIGHGHVSFQQLRKNLPAQTWSSYFKFGFVRNPFDRFVSTCLFRYSGRPGCPGLDVGLLRRAMGSGRWR
;
A
#
# COMPACT_ATOMS: atom_id res chain seq x y z
N MET A 1 5.12 -1.11 -1.28
CA MET A 1 5.37 -2.57 -1.24
C MET A 1 6.88 -2.80 -1.21
N ILE A 2 7.31 -3.97 -0.80
CA ILE A 2 8.72 -4.40 -0.80
C ILE A 2 8.80 -5.78 -1.47
N ILE A 3 9.85 -6.01 -2.27
CA ILE A 3 10.26 -7.32 -2.76
C ILE A 3 11.66 -7.55 -2.23
N SER A 4 11.82 -8.48 -1.29
CA SER A 4 13.13 -8.88 -0.80
C SER A 4 13.56 -10.14 -1.51
N HIS A 5 14.60 -10.01 -2.33
CA HIS A 5 15.29 -11.13 -2.95
C HIS A 5 16.19 -11.85 -1.94
N LYS A 6 16.81 -11.10 -1.02
CA LYS A 6 17.63 -11.65 0.08
C LYS A 6 16.84 -12.64 0.95
N HIS A 7 15.63 -12.25 1.36
CA HIS A 7 14.79 -13.06 2.27
C HIS A 7 13.64 -13.76 1.55
N ARG A 8 13.57 -13.64 0.21
CA ARG A 8 12.56 -14.26 -0.65
C ARG A 8 11.13 -13.98 -0.19
N PHE A 9 10.79 -12.71 0.04
CA PHE A 9 9.42 -12.31 0.37
C PHE A 9 8.91 -11.14 -0.49
N ILE A 10 7.58 -11.03 -0.54
CA ILE A 10 6.85 -9.91 -1.13
C ILE A 10 5.89 -9.37 -0.07
N PHE A 11 6.11 -8.12 0.34
CA PHE A 11 5.21 -7.38 1.23
C PHE A 11 4.28 -6.48 0.42
N PHE A 12 2.99 -6.83 0.39
CA PHE A 12 1.94 -6.04 -0.23
C PHE A 12 1.53 -4.88 0.66
N ALA A 13 1.68 -3.66 0.13
CA ALA A 13 1.33 -2.47 0.84
C ALA A 13 -0.17 -2.18 0.71
N VAL A 14 -0.99 -2.79 1.57
CA VAL A 14 -2.42 -2.50 1.66
C VAL A 14 -2.63 -1.09 2.25
N PRO A 15 -3.52 -0.24 1.69
CA PRO A 15 -3.78 1.09 2.23
C PRO A 15 -4.32 1.05 3.67
N ARG A 16 -3.83 1.99 4.50
CA ARG A 16 -4.32 2.25 5.87
C ARG A 16 -4.17 1.07 6.85
N THR A 17 -3.16 0.22 6.64
CA THR A 17 -2.84 -0.94 7.51
C THR A 17 -1.41 -0.87 8.06
N ALA A 18 -1.01 0.31 8.57
CA ALA A 18 0.32 0.57 9.14
C ALA A 18 1.51 0.29 8.18
N THR A 19 1.26 0.43 6.88
CA THR A 19 2.21 0.13 5.81
C THR A 19 3.51 0.94 5.87
N HIS A 20 3.46 2.15 6.43
CA HIS A 20 4.63 2.99 6.62
C HIS A 20 5.54 2.49 7.75
N ALA A 21 4.94 2.13 8.89
CA ALA A 21 5.68 1.56 10.01
C ALA A 21 6.38 0.26 9.62
N LEU A 22 5.69 -0.62 8.87
CA LEU A 22 6.28 -1.85 8.36
C LEU A 22 7.46 -1.61 7.43
N ARG A 23 7.37 -0.65 6.50
CA ARG A 23 8.52 -0.30 5.66
C ARG A 23 9.70 0.19 6.48
N GLN A 24 9.46 1.09 7.44
CA GLN A 24 10.51 1.61 8.30
C GLN A 24 11.19 0.51 9.10
N ALA A 25 10.42 -0.44 9.64
CA ALA A 25 10.95 -1.59 10.38
C ALA A 25 11.70 -2.59 9.48
N LEU A 26 11.25 -2.79 8.25
CA LEU A 26 11.84 -3.77 7.33
C LEU A 26 13.09 -3.25 6.59
N ARG A 27 13.19 -1.94 6.34
CA ARG A 27 14.29 -1.32 5.57
C ARG A 27 15.70 -1.70 6.05
N PRO A 28 16.01 -1.71 7.35
CA PRO A 28 17.34 -2.13 7.83
C PRO A 28 17.70 -3.58 7.52
N CYS A 29 16.71 -4.43 7.21
CA CYS A 29 16.92 -5.84 6.92
C CYS A 29 17.09 -6.15 5.43
N LEU A 30 16.84 -5.17 4.54
CA LEU A 30 16.89 -5.35 3.09
C LEU A 30 18.33 -5.56 2.59
N GLY A 31 18.47 -6.37 1.55
CA GLY A 31 19.74 -6.52 0.81
C GLY A 31 19.85 -5.53 -0.36
N ASP A 32 21.04 -5.43 -0.94
CA ASP A 32 21.37 -4.45 -1.99
C ASP A 32 20.50 -4.58 -3.25
N ASN A 33 20.03 -5.80 -3.53
CA ASN A 33 19.19 -6.08 -4.70
C ASN A 33 17.69 -6.02 -4.40
N ASP A 34 17.27 -5.75 -3.15
CA ASP A 34 15.86 -5.72 -2.77
C ASP A 34 15.18 -4.46 -3.31
N TRP A 35 13.90 -4.57 -3.68
CA TRP A 35 13.16 -3.47 -4.30
C TRP A 35 12.05 -2.93 -3.41
N GLU A 36 11.85 -1.61 -3.47
CA GLU A 36 10.75 -0.92 -2.80
C GLU A 36 9.98 -0.03 -3.79
N GLN A 37 8.65 -0.05 -3.72
CA GLN A 37 7.77 0.93 -4.39
C GLN A 37 7.06 1.80 -3.34
N GLN A 38 7.31 3.10 -3.38
CA GLN A 38 6.63 4.11 -2.57
C GLN A 38 6.81 5.53 -3.15
N ALA A 39 5.93 6.46 -2.76
CA ALA A 39 5.95 7.83 -3.27
C ALA A 39 5.62 8.91 -2.24
N LEU A 40 5.25 8.55 -1.02
CA LEU A 40 4.77 9.53 -0.02
C LEU A 40 5.90 10.11 0.84
N PHE A 41 6.98 9.36 1.09
CA PHE A 41 8.11 9.80 1.94
C PHE A 41 9.43 9.44 1.27
N GLY A 42 9.56 9.78 -0.01
CA GLY A 42 10.63 9.36 -0.90
C GLY A 42 10.08 8.62 -2.12
N LYS A 43 10.64 8.89 -3.29
CA LYS A 43 10.26 8.20 -4.52
C LYS A 43 11.20 7.02 -4.73
N GLN A 44 10.69 5.82 -4.51
CA GLN A 44 11.38 4.58 -4.86
C GLN A 44 10.51 3.82 -5.86
N SER A 45 11.16 3.30 -6.89
CA SER A 45 10.50 2.55 -7.95
C SER A 45 11.14 1.20 -8.12
N ILE A 46 10.30 0.17 -8.20
CA ILE A 46 10.72 -1.16 -8.63
C ILE A 46 11.14 -1.05 -10.10
N PRO A 47 12.29 -1.62 -10.52
CA PRO A 47 12.80 -1.56 -11.89
C PRO A 47 12.07 -2.53 -12.85
N VAL A 48 10.75 -2.62 -12.72
CA VAL A 48 9.89 -3.44 -13.57
C VAL A 48 8.90 -2.48 -14.25
N PRO A 49 8.98 -2.26 -15.58
CA PRO A 49 8.23 -1.19 -16.26
C PRO A 49 6.72 -1.18 -15.96
N GLY A 50 6.05 -2.33 -15.99
CA GLY A 50 4.61 -2.41 -15.70
C GLY A 50 4.22 -2.20 -14.23
N ILE A 51 5.20 -2.11 -13.32
CA ILE A 51 4.99 -1.78 -11.90
C ILE A 51 5.44 -0.34 -11.61
N ALA A 52 6.56 0.09 -12.20
CA ALA A 52 7.11 1.43 -12.04
C ALA A 52 6.09 2.53 -12.39
N THR A 53 5.32 2.32 -13.46
CA THR A 53 4.29 3.25 -13.96
C THR A 53 3.12 3.47 -13.01
N ILE A 54 2.90 2.60 -12.03
CA ILE A 54 1.85 2.76 -11.02
C ILE A 54 2.11 4.00 -10.15
N GLY A 55 3.37 4.41 -9.98
CA GLY A 55 3.71 5.67 -9.31
C GLY A 55 3.40 5.73 -7.82
N HIS A 56 2.80 4.70 -7.23
CA HIS A 56 2.54 4.59 -5.80
C HIS A 56 2.78 3.18 -5.26
N GLY A 57 2.91 3.04 -3.94
CA GLY A 57 3.24 1.75 -3.33
C GLY A 57 2.13 0.70 -3.27
N HIS A 58 0.88 1.05 -3.60
CA HIS A 58 -0.29 0.18 -3.52
C HIS A 58 -0.50 -0.65 -4.80
N VAL A 59 0.41 -1.59 -5.05
CA VAL A 59 0.34 -2.49 -6.21
C VAL A 59 -0.53 -3.70 -5.86
N SER A 60 -1.50 -4.03 -6.72
CA SER A 60 -2.36 -5.20 -6.51
C SER A 60 -1.60 -6.50 -6.76
N PHE A 61 -2.11 -7.58 -6.15
CA PHE A 61 -1.62 -8.94 -6.36
C PHE A 61 -1.62 -9.34 -7.85
N GLN A 62 -2.68 -9.00 -8.57
CA GLN A 62 -2.82 -9.31 -9.99
C GLN A 62 -1.84 -8.53 -10.86
N GLN A 63 -1.64 -7.24 -10.60
CA GLN A 63 -0.65 -6.43 -11.30
C GLN A 63 0.75 -7.00 -11.09
N LEU A 64 1.11 -7.32 -9.85
CA LEU A 64 2.44 -7.85 -9.56
C LEU A 64 2.67 -9.23 -10.21
N ARG A 65 1.69 -10.13 -10.12
CA ARG A 65 1.78 -11.47 -10.72
C ARG A 65 2.04 -11.42 -12.23
N LYS A 66 1.42 -10.48 -12.94
CA LYS A 66 1.57 -10.32 -14.39
C LYS A 66 2.95 -9.82 -14.81
N ASN A 67 3.69 -9.18 -13.91
CA ASN A 67 4.92 -8.46 -14.22
C ASN A 67 6.18 -9.08 -13.59
N LEU A 68 6.04 -10.06 -12.69
CA LEU A 68 7.17 -10.78 -12.11
C LEU A 68 7.43 -12.11 -12.82
N PRO A 69 8.70 -12.57 -12.88
CA PRO A 69 9.03 -13.91 -13.34
C PRO A 69 8.26 -14.98 -12.54
N ALA A 70 7.77 -16.02 -13.24
CA ALA A 70 6.96 -17.07 -12.63
C ALA A 70 7.66 -17.78 -11.46
N GLN A 71 8.98 -17.97 -11.56
CA GLN A 71 9.79 -18.59 -10.51
C GLN A 71 9.88 -17.70 -9.26
N THR A 72 10.13 -16.40 -9.40
CA THR A 72 10.11 -15.45 -8.27
C THR A 72 8.74 -15.44 -7.62
N TRP A 73 7.69 -15.39 -8.44
CA TRP A 73 6.33 -15.40 -7.95
C TRP A 73 5.99 -16.69 -7.19
N SER A 74 6.30 -17.88 -7.70
CA SER A 74 5.95 -19.12 -7.00
C SER A 74 6.76 -19.32 -5.72
N SER A 75 8.02 -18.91 -5.73
CA SER A 75 9.00 -19.29 -4.71
C SER A 75 9.15 -18.31 -3.53
N TYR A 76 8.52 -17.13 -3.58
CA TYR A 76 8.63 -16.11 -2.52
C TYR A 76 7.42 -16.17 -1.59
N PHE A 77 7.64 -15.97 -0.28
CA PHE A 77 6.56 -15.79 0.68
C PHE A 77 5.84 -14.46 0.44
N LYS A 78 4.51 -14.43 0.53
CA LYS A 78 3.71 -13.25 0.16
C LYS A 78 2.79 -12.91 1.32
N PHE A 79 2.85 -11.67 1.80
CA PHE A 79 2.02 -11.25 2.92
C PHE A 79 1.62 -9.79 2.81
N GLY A 80 0.59 -9.44 3.57
CA GLY A 80 0.11 -8.09 3.76
C GLY A 80 -0.67 -8.04 5.06
N PHE A 81 -0.79 -6.85 5.62
CA PHE A 81 -1.54 -6.64 6.85
C PHE A 81 -2.92 -6.11 6.53
N VAL A 82 -3.90 -6.64 7.26
CA VAL A 82 -5.28 -6.16 7.27
C VAL A 82 -5.55 -5.40 8.56
N ARG A 83 -6.64 -4.64 8.58
CA ARG A 83 -7.14 -3.91 9.74
C ARG A 83 -8.64 -4.15 9.81
N ASN A 84 -9.23 -4.03 11.00
CA ASN A 84 -10.69 -4.00 11.16
C ASN A 84 -11.31 -3.10 10.06
N PRO A 85 -12.33 -3.58 9.32
CA PRO A 85 -12.90 -2.84 8.19
C PRO A 85 -13.41 -1.44 8.54
N PHE A 86 -14.08 -1.28 9.70
CA PHE A 86 -14.61 0.00 10.16
C PHE A 86 -13.49 0.98 10.47
N ASP A 87 -12.46 0.54 11.19
CA ASP A 87 -11.32 1.39 11.49
C ASP A 87 -10.53 1.78 10.23
N ARG A 88 -10.40 0.85 9.27
CA ARG A 88 -9.73 1.13 7.99
C ARG A 88 -10.52 2.18 7.20
N PHE A 89 -11.85 2.10 7.24
CA PHE A 89 -12.74 3.09 6.62
C PHE A 89 -12.57 4.47 7.27
N VAL A 90 -12.74 4.57 8.60
CA VAL A 90 -12.54 5.81 9.36
C VAL A 90 -11.16 6.42 9.09
N SER A 91 -10.11 5.59 9.12
CA SER A 91 -8.74 6.00 8.81
C SER A 91 -8.59 6.54 7.39
N THR A 92 -9.31 5.96 6.41
CA THR A 92 -9.32 6.44 5.03
C THR A 92 -10.04 7.79 4.92
N CYS A 93 -11.15 7.96 5.63
CA CYS A 93 -11.88 9.23 5.69
C CYS A 93 -11.01 10.33 6.30
N LEU A 94 -10.37 10.09 7.44
CA LEU A 94 -9.42 11.03 8.04
C LEU A 94 -8.34 11.45 7.04
N PHE A 95 -7.68 10.49 6.40
CA PHE A 95 -6.63 10.80 5.43
C PHE A 95 -7.10 11.64 4.24
N ARG A 96 -8.32 11.41 3.77
CA ARG A 96 -8.83 12.06 2.57
C ARG A 96 -9.44 13.43 2.85
N TYR A 97 -10.11 13.59 3.98
CA TYR A 97 -10.97 14.73 4.25
C TYR A 97 -10.45 15.66 5.36
N SER A 98 -9.58 15.20 6.24
CA SER A 98 -8.96 16.08 7.24
C SER A 98 -8.13 17.18 6.55
N GLY A 99 -8.29 18.42 7.01
CA GLY A 99 -7.55 19.59 6.50
C GLY A 99 -8.08 20.18 5.19
N ARG A 100 -9.20 19.68 4.65
CA ARG A 100 -9.85 20.31 3.48
C ARG A 100 -10.71 21.52 3.89
N PRO A 101 -10.64 22.65 3.16
CA PRO A 101 -11.53 23.79 3.40
C PRO A 101 -13.00 23.34 3.33
N GLY A 102 -13.80 23.73 4.32
CA GLY A 102 -15.24 23.42 4.38
C GLY A 102 -15.61 21.99 4.83
N CYS A 103 -14.64 21.16 5.25
CA CYS A 103 -14.94 19.88 5.90
C CYS A 103 -15.00 20.06 7.43
N PRO A 104 -16.13 19.77 8.11
CA PRO A 104 -16.34 20.04 9.54
C PRO A 104 -15.55 19.12 10.51
N GLY A 105 -14.41 18.57 10.08
CA GLY A 105 -13.72 17.50 10.80
C GLY A 105 -14.38 16.14 10.58
N LEU A 106 -13.87 15.12 11.27
CA LEU A 106 -14.40 13.76 11.15
C LEU A 106 -15.66 13.61 12.02
N ASP A 107 -16.83 13.65 11.40
CA ASP A 107 -18.11 13.39 12.04
C ASP A 107 -18.89 12.26 11.34
N VAL A 108 -19.96 11.79 11.99
CA VAL A 108 -20.84 10.72 11.47
C VAL A 108 -21.50 11.12 10.14
N GLY A 109 -21.81 12.40 9.94
CA GLY A 109 -22.39 12.91 8.69
C GLY A 109 -21.43 12.76 7.51
N LEU A 110 -20.15 13.06 7.71
CA LEU A 110 -19.08 12.89 6.75
C LEU A 110 -18.84 11.42 6.45
N LEU A 111 -18.83 10.56 7.47
CA LEU A 111 -18.73 9.11 7.28
C LEU A 111 -19.90 8.58 6.44
N ARG A 112 -21.13 9.02 6.72
CA ARG A 112 -22.33 8.65 5.94
C ARG A 112 -22.23 9.13 4.49
N ARG A 113 -21.84 10.39 4.25
CA ARG A 113 -21.62 10.91 2.88
C ARG A 113 -20.53 10.15 2.15
N ALA A 114 -19.44 9.80 2.84
CA ALA A 114 -18.35 9.02 2.27
C ALA A 114 -18.82 7.61 1.85
N MET A 115 -19.57 6.90 2.69
CA MET A 115 -20.16 5.60 2.32
C MET A 115 -21.09 5.69 1.12
N GLY A 116 -21.83 6.79 0.98
CA GLY A 116 -22.71 7.02 -0.17
C GLY A 116 -21.99 7.22 -1.50
N SER A 117 -20.68 7.49 -1.50
CA SER A 117 -19.88 7.72 -2.71
C SER A 117 -19.58 6.43 -3.46
N GLY A 118 -19.44 6.51 -4.80
CA GLY A 118 -19.20 5.35 -5.67
C GLY A 118 -17.89 4.57 -5.43
N ARG A 119 -17.04 5.03 -4.50
CA ARG A 119 -15.83 4.31 -4.09
C ARG A 119 -16.12 3.14 -3.14
N TRP A 120 -17.21 3.23 -2.38
CA TRP A 120 -17.55 2.29 -1.31
C TRP A 120 -18.90 1.59 -1.54
N ARG A 121 -19.52 1.84 -2.70
CA ARG A 121 -20.65 1.08 -3.22
C ARG A 121 -20.16 -0.06 -4.10
#